data_AF-A0A4P5X9M7-F1
#
_entry.id   AF-A0A4P5X9M7-F1
#
_cell.length_a   1.000
_cell.length_b   1.000
_cell.length_c   1.000
_cell.angle_alpha   90.00
_cell.angle_beta   90.00
_cell.angle_gamma   90.00
#
_symmetry.space_group_name_H-M   'P 1'
#
loop_
_entity.id
_entity.type
_entity.pdbx_description
1 polymer ?
#
loop_
_entity_poly.entity_id
_entity_poly.type
_entity_poly.pdbx_seq_one_letter_code
_entity_poly.pdbx_strand_id
1 'polypeptide(L)'
;MPQKRTHIRPGQKLELALTTRERRAILDHLLCLPPEYATLLGKTPVDEPLLLTLDDLDDFSGYVAAESNHTPDKRLRTILDSAFRKMTALLDTFTDEGPPVTRPTKPTKPAERTSRTKRALAAEQSLAQWRETSSDQAAFLATWAATSLRLAEQKGTKDEKLPSFVLSELDQVVLSTLPSVTPGIRKRVKNGKHSFTRAEASGMVMAIAQEFPKAHPFQQVGLLMTAMSLMAVVEAKPGDPPPNVIVKKFRPAAARKKAVKKAAKKTTAKKPRPKVKP
;
A
#
# COMPACT_ATOMS: atom_id res chain seq x y z
N MET A 1 -4.27 -20.50 35.88
CA MET A 1 -5.33 -21.34 35.27
C MET A 1 -5.79 -20.65 33.99
N PRO A 2 -5.77 -21.30 32.81
CA PRO A 2 -6.35 -20.70 31.62
C PRO A 2 -7.84 -20.43 31.87
N GLN A 3 -8.28 -19.20 31.60
CA GLN A 3 -9.69 -18.83 31.76
C GLN A 3 -10.53 -19.68 30.80
N LYS A 4 -11.70 -20.13 31.26
CA LYS A 4 -12.63 -20.92 30.46
C LYS A 4 -13.21 -20.03 29.36
N ARG A 5 -12.64 -20.11 28.15
CA ARG A 5 -13.14 -19.38 26.98
C ARG A 5 -14.49 -19.93 26.53
N THR A 6 -15.35 -19.06 26.05
CA THR A 6 -16.68 -19.37 25.51
C THR A 6 -16.54 -19.89 24.08
N HIS A 7 -17.04 -21.09 23.83
CA HIS A 7 -16.98 -21.69 22.50
C HIS A 7 -17.97 -21.01 21.53
N ILE A 8 -17.51 -20.62 20.35
CA ILE A 8 -18.33 -20.11 19.25
C ILE A 8 -18.17 -20.99 18.01
N ARG A 9 -19.07 -20.87 17.04
CA ARG A 9 -18.92 -21.64 15.79
C ARG A 9 -17.78 -21.04 14.94
N PRO A 10 -16.97 -21.86 14.25
CA PRO A 10 -16.02 -21.35 13.26
C PRO A 10 -16.71 -20.44 12.25
N GLY A 11 -16.12 -19.26 12.00
CA GLY A 11 -16.70 -18.23 11.13
C GLY A 11 -17.89 -17.46 11.72
N GLN A 12 -18.27 -17.70 12.98
CA GLN A 12 -19.22 -16.84 13.69
C GLN A 12 -18.62 -15.45 13.88
N LYS A 13 -19.42 -14.43 13.57
CA LYS A 13 -19.01 -13.04 13.75
C LYS A 13 -19.27 -12.57 15.17
N LEU A 14 -18.30 -11.85 15.72
CA LEU A 14 -18.35 -11.17 17.00
C LEU A 14 -18.53 -9.67 16.78
N GLU A 15 -19.19 -9.04 17.73
CA GLU A 15 -19.42 -7.60 17.76
C GLU A 15 -18.25 -6.89 18.43
N LEU A 16 -17.51 -6.09 17.65
CA LEU A 16 -16.46 -5.23 18.15
C LEU A 16 -16.98 -3.78 18.23
N ALA A 17 -17.21 -3.31 19.45
CA ALA A 17 -17.69 -1.96 19.73
C ALA A 17 -16.52 -0.95 19.81
N LEU A 18 -16.22 -0.31 18.67
CA LEU A 18 -15.27 0.81 18.60
C LEU A 18 -15.99 2.15 18.70
N THR A 19 -15.44 3.05 19.52
CA THR A 19 -15.88 4.44 19.62
C THR A 19 -15.56 5.21 18.33
N THR A 20 -16.23 6.34 18.12
CA THR A 20 -15.93 7.26 17.01
C THR A 20 -14.46 7.64 16.94
N ARG A 21 -13.83 7.90 18.09
CA ARG A 21 -12.41 8.28 18.17
C ARG A 21 -11.50 7.13 17.77
N GLU A 22 -11.77 5.92 18.23
CA GLU A 22 -11.01 4.72 17.85
C GLU A 22 -11.14 4.43 16.36
N ARG A 23 -12.36 4.47 15.80
CA ARG A 23 -12.59 4.26 14.36
C ARG A 23 -11.85 5.27 13.50
N ARG A 24 -11.91 6.55 13.89
CA ARG A 24 -11.23 7.63 13.18
C ARG A 24 -9.72 7.48 13.28
N ALA A 25 -9.20 7.20 14.47
CA ALA A 25 -7.78 6.97 14.66
C ALA A 25 -7.27 5.80 13.79
N ILE A 26 -8.06 4.74 13.68
CA ILE A 26 -7.72 3.60 12.83
C ILE A 26 -7.73 3.97 11.35
N LEU A 27 -8.76 4.66 10.86
CA LEU A 27 -8.85 5.04 9.46
C LEU A 27 -7.80 6.08 9.04
N ASP A 28 -7.50 7.04 9.90
CA ASP A 28 -6.63 8.18 9.58
C ASP A 28 -5.14 7.86 9.80
N HIS A 29 -4.82 6.91 10.68
CA HIS A 29 -3.43 6.68 11.10
C HIS A 29 -2.88 5.27 10.90
N LEU A 30 -3.69 4.22 10.66
CA LEU A 30 -3.13 2.92 10.30
C LEU A 30 -2.68 2.92 8.84
N LEU A 31 -1.38 3.12 8.63
CA LEU A 31 -0.79 3.20 7.29
C LEU A 31 -0.88 1.88 6.51
N CYS A 32 -0.94 0.76 7.24
CA CYS A 32 -0.97 -0.59 6.69
C CYS A 32 -2.34 -1.28 6.84
N LEU A 33 -3.43 -0.54 7.02
CA LEU A 33 -4.76 -1.13 7.13
C LEU A 33 -5.21 -1.72 5.77
N PRO A 34 -5.46 -3.03 5.67
CA PRO A 34 -5.96 -3.62 4.43
C PRO A 34 -7.26 -2.94 3.94
N PRO A 35 -7.44 -2.75 2.62
CA PRO A 35 -8.60 -2.03 2.07
C PRO A 35 -9.95 -2.62 2.48
N GLU A 36 -10.03 -3.94 2.72
CA GLU A 36 -11.23 -4.60 3.24
C GLU A 36 -11.68 -4.04 4.59
N TYR A 37 -10.75 -3.83 5.54
CA TYR A 37 -11.06 -3.30 6.86
C TYR A 37 -11.36 -1.81 6.81
N ALA A 38 -10.63 -1.03 6.00
CA ALA A 38 -10.94 0.38 5.77
C ALA A 38 -12.36 0.56 5.19
N THR A 39 -12.72 -0.29 4.21
CA THR A 39 -14.06 -0.28 3.61
C THR A 39 -15.13 -0.71 4.61
N LEU A 40 -14.84 -1.69 5.46
CA LEU A 40 -15.75 -2.15 6.51
C LEU A 40 -16.02 -1.02 7.52
N LEU A 41 -14.95 -0.41 8.06
CA LEU A 41 -15.02 0.71 8.99
C LEU A 41 -15.76 1.92 8.43
N GLY A 42 -15.56 2.23 7.14
CA GLY A 42 -16.23 3.36 6.48
C GLY A 42 -17.69 3.11 6.12
N LYS A 43 -18.12 1.84 5.98
CA LYS A 43 -19.51 1.48 5.68
C LYS A 43 -20.36 1.28 6.92
N THR A 44 -19.79 0.73 7.97
CA THR A 44 -20.50 0.51 9.23
C THR A 44 -20.70 1.87 9.91
N PRO A 45 -21.95 2.25 10.23
CA PRO A 45 -22.24 3.44 11.01
C PRO A 45 -21.40 3.48 12.29
N VAL A 46 -21.08 4.70 12.74
CA VAL A 46 -20.22 4.92 13.90
C VAL A 46 -20.81 4.30 15.18
N ASP A 47 -22.14 4.20 15.24
CA ASP A 47 -22.91 3.76 16.41
C ASP A 47 -23.17 2.24 16.40
N GLU A 48 -22.80 1.53 15.33
CA GLU A 48 -23.01 0.09 15.19
C GLU A 48 -21.71 -0.69 15.41
N PRO A 49 -21.72 -1.87 16.05
CA PRO A 49 -20.50 -2.68 16.21
C PRO A 49 -19.98 -3.22 14.87
N LEU A 50 -18.67 -3.42 14.77
CA LEU A 50 -18.07 -4.14 13.64
C LEU A 50 -18.29 -5.63 13.81
N LEU A 51 -18.76 -6.30 12.76
CA LEU A 51 -18.96 -7.74 12.76
C LEU A 51 -17.77 -8.46 12.12
N LEU A 52 -16.91 -9.05 12.95
CA LEU A 52 -15.66 -9.71 12.55
C LEU A 52 -15.63 -11.16 13.03
N THR A 53 -15.09 -12.09 12.24
CA THR A 53 -14.80 -13.44 12.74
C THR A 53 -13.62 -13.43 13.72
N LEU A 54 -13.39 -14.50 14.48
CA LEU A 54 -12.20 -14.58 15.36
C LEU A 54 -10.90 -14.42 14.58
N ASP A 55 -10.79 -15.04 13.39
CA ASP A 55 -9.64 -14.87 12.51
C ASP A 55 -9.49 -13.42 12.04
N ASP A 56 -10.57 -12.78 11.57
CA ASP A 56 -10.50 -11.39 11.12
C ASP A 56 -10.16 -10.45 12.29
N LEU A 57 -10.61 -10.77 13.50
CA LEU A 57 -10.33 -10.01 14.71
C LEU A 57 -8.87 -10.14 15.15
N ASP A 58 -8.31 -11.35 15.09
CA ASP A 58 -6.89 -11.65 15.36
C ASP A 58 -6.00 -10.86 14.38
N ASP A 59 -6.27 -11.00 13.08
CA ASP A 59 -5.58 -10.26 12.01
C ASP A 59 -5.71 -8.74 12.20
N PHE A 60 -6.93 -8.24 12.43
CA PHE A 60 -7.20 -6.82 12.61
C PHE A 60 -6.48 -6.24 13.84
N SER A 61 -6.44 -7.01 14.94
CA SER A 61 -5.73 -6.61 16.16
C SER A 61 -4.23 -6.48 15.95
N GLY A 62 -3.64 -7.31 15.07
CA GLY A 62 -2.22 -7.26 14.71
C GLY A 62 -1.83 -5.92 14.07
N TYR A 63 -2.65 -5.39 13.16
CA TYR A 63 -2.40 -4.08 12.53
C TYR A 63 -2.48 -2.94 13.55
N VAL A 64 -3.47 -2.98 14.44
CA VAL A 64 -3.67 -1.95 15.47
C VAL A 64 -2.53 -1.98 16.48
N ALA A 65 -2.08 -3.16 16.90
CA ALA A 65 -0.94 -3.32 17.80
C ALA A 65 0.36 -2.79 17.18
N ALA A 66 0.63 -3.14 15.92
CA ALA A 66 1.82 -2.66 15.21
C ALA A 66 1.87 -1.13 15.15
N GLU A 67 0.78 -0.48 14.75
CA GLU A 67 0.72 0.98 14.67
C GLU A 67 0.83 1.63 16.07
N SER A 68 0.16 1.06 17.09
CA SER A 68 0.24 1.57 18.46
C SER A 68 1.67 1.53 19.02
N ASN A 69 2.42 0.45 18.75
CA ASN A 69 3.79 0.28 19.22
C ASN A 69 4.79 1.23 18.52
N HIS A 70 4.51 1.61 17.27
CA HIS A 70 5.43 2.40 16.44
C HIS A 70 5.04 3.88 16.34
N THR A 71 3.90 4.30 16.87
CA THR A 71 3.52 5.72 16.86
C THR A 71 4.24 6.53 17.95
N PRO A 72 4.84 7.69 17.61
CA PRO A 72 5.47 8.58 18.58
C PRO A 72 4.45 9.42 19.37
N ASP A 73 3.21 9.54 18.88
CA ASP A 73 2.16 10.31 19.55
C ASP A 73 1.53 9.50 20.71
N LYS A 74 1.80 9.96 21.93
CA LYS A 74 1.27 9.35 23.16
C LYS A 74 -0.27 9.31 23.19
N ARG A 75 -0.95 10.30 22.61
CA ARG A 75 -2.42 10.37 22.59
C ARG A 75 -2.99 9.35 21.62
N LEU A 76 -2.45 9.31 20.40
CA LEU A 76 -2.83 8.32 19.39
C LEU A 76 -2.61 6.89 19.90
N ARG A 77 -1.43 6.61 20.47
CA ARG A 77 -1.11 5.31 21.10
C ARG A 77 -2.16 4.92 22.14
N THR A 78 -2.56 5.83 23.02
CA THR A 78 -3.58 5.55 24.05
C THR A 78 -4.92 5.15 23.44
N ILE A 79 -5.32 5.79 22.33
CA ILE A 79 -6.57 5.47 21.62
C ILE A 79 -6.47 4.10 20.94
N LEU A 80 -5.35 3.81 20.26
CA LEU A 80 -5.12 2.52 19.61
C LEU A 80 -5.01 1.38 20.63
N ASP A 81 -4.36 1.60 21.77
CA ASP A 81 -4.29 0.64 22.88
C ASP A 81 -5.67 0.34 23.45
N SER A 82 -6.55 1.35 23.56
CA SER A 82 -7.94 1.15 23.97
C SER A 82 -8.69 0.24 22.99
N ALA A 83 -8.55 0.49 21.69
CA ALA A 83 -9.14 -0.36 20.65
C ALA A 83 -8.57 -1.79 20.71
N PHE A 84 -7.25 -1.93 20.82
CA PHE A 84 -6.56 -3.21 20.91
C PHE A 84 -7.04 -4.02 22.12
N ARG A 85 -7.16 -3.42 23.30
CA ARG A 85 -7.67 -4.09 24.51
C ARG A 85 -9.06 -4.68 24.32
N LYS A 86 -9.95 -4.01 23.58
CA LYS A 86 -11.29 -4.54 23.28
C LYS A 86 -11.21 -5.78 22.38
N MET A 87 -10.32 -5.75 21.39
CA MET A 87 -10.08 -6.90 20.50
C MET A 87 -9.48 -8.08 21.28
N THR A 88 -8.46 -7.83 22.11
CA THR A 88 -7.86 -8.85 22.98
C THR A 88 -8.88 -9.42 23.96
N ALA A 89 -9.74 -8.59 24.56
CA ALA A 89 -10.79 -9.07 25.46
C ALA A 89 -11.74 -10.06 24.76
N LEU A 90 -12.10 -9.80 23.50
CA LEU A 90 -12.91 -10.73 22.71
C LEU A 90 -12.14 -12.01 22.37
N LEU A 91 -10.88 -11.92 21.94
CA LEU A 91 -10.00 -13.07 21.65
C LEU A 91 -9.72 -13.93 22.90
N ASP A 92 -9.69 -13.32 24.08
CA ASP A 92 -9.53 -14.02 25.36
C ASP A 92 -10.84 -14.61 25.87
N THR A 93 -11.98 -14.00 25.53
CA THR A 93 -13.30 -14.48 25.96
C THR A 93 -13.81 -15.61 25.07
N PHE A 94 -13.53 -15.58 23.77
CA PHE A 94 -14.10 -16.52 22.81
C PHE A 94 -13.05 -17.43 22.17
N THR A 95 -13.46 -18.64 21.82
CA THR A 95 -12.65 -19.61 21.07
C THR A 95 -13.56 -20.38 20.14
N ASP A 96 -13.12 -20.72 18.94
CA ASP A 96 -13.80 -21.65 18.03
C ASP A 96 -13.16 -23.05 18.06
N GLU A 97 -12.06 -23.20 18.80
CA GLU A 97 -11.49 -24.51 19.13
C GLU A 97 -12.37 -25.22 20.17
N GLY A 98 -12.82 -26.44 19.84
CA GLY A 98 -13.56 -27.32 20.73
C GLY A 98 -12.84 -27.54 22.08
N PRO A 99 -13.56 -27.83 23.18
CA PRO A 99 -12.92 -28.13 24.46
C PRO A 99 -11.89 -29.25 24.27
N PRO A 100 -10.72 -29.18 24.94
CA PRO A 100 -9.66 -30.16 24.77
C PRO A 100 -10.18 -31.54 25.15
N VAL A 101 -10.54 -32.34 24.16
CA VAL A 101 -10.90 -33.74 24.36
C VAL A 101 -9.57 -34.45 24.63
N THR A 102 -9.30 -34.76 25.90
CA THR A 102 -8.30 -35.76 26.29
C THR A 102 -8.75 -37.12 25.78
N ARG A 103 -8.48 -37.42 24.50
CA ARG A 103 -8.49 -38.78 23.97
C ARG A 103 -7.28 -38.98 23.05
N PRO A 104 -6.67 -40.17 23.06
CA PRO A 104 -5.51 -40.45 22.23
C PRO A 104 -5.86 -40.23 20.76
N THR A 105 -4.96 -39.51 20.10
CA THR A 105 -4.95 -39.10 18.70
C THR A 105 -5.64 -40.08 17.74
N LYS A 106 -6.76 -39.63 17.17
CA LYS A 106 -7.13 -39.94 15.79
C LYS A 106 -6.98 -38.65 14.96
N PRO A 107 -6.38 -38.71 13.76
CA PRO A 107 -6.08 -37.51 12.99
C PRO A 107 -7.38 -36.86 12.51
N THR A 108 -7.68 -35.68 13.04
CA THR A 108 -8.76 -34.80 12.57
C THR A 108 -8.41 -34.26 11.18
N LYS A 109 -9.42 -34.19 10.30
CA LYS A 109 -9.28 -33.93 8.85
C LYS A 109 -8.63 -32.56 8.52
N PRO A 110 -7.93 -32.42 7.37
CA PRO A 110 -6.98 -31.32 7.06
C PRO A 110 -7.59 -30.02 6.49
N ALA A 111 -8.90 -29.80 6.62
CA ALA A 111 -9.60 -28.78 5.82
C ALA A 111 -9.48 -27.34 6.34
N GLU A 112 -9.18 -27.13 7.63
CA GLU A 112 -9.22 -25.79 8.22
C GLU A 112 -7.82 -25.16 8.34
N ARG A 113 -6.81 -25.99 8.61
CA ARG A 113 -5.37 -25.64 8.56
C ARG A 113 -4.92 -25.18 7.17
N THR A 114 -5.62 -25.60 6.12
CA THR A 114 -5.30 -25.22 4.72
C THR A 114 -5.71 -23.78 4.37
N SER A 115 -6.67 -23.17 5.08
CA SER A 115 -7.17 -21.82 4.76
C SER A 115 -6.22 -20.70 5.24
N ARG A 116 -5.77 -20.75 6.51
CA ARG A 116 -4.72 -19.87 7.08
C ARG A 116 -3.41 -19.98 6.28
N THR A 117 -2.99 -21.22 5.97
CA THR A 117 -1.79 -21.46 5.17
C THR A 117 -1.91 -20.87 3.76
N LYS A 118 -3.10 -20.89 3.15
CA LYS A 118 -3.32 -20.33 1.82
C LYS A 118 -3.27 -18.80 1.80
N ARG A 119 -3.79 -18.10 2.82
CA ARG A 119 -3.70 -16.63 2.92
C ARG A 119 -2.26 -16.18 3.18
N ALA A 120 -1.56 -16.82 4.11
CA ALA A 120 -0.14 -16.54 4.37
C ALA A 120 0.72 -16.77 3.12
N LEU A 121 0.52 -17.89 2.42
CA LEU A 121 1.20 -18.19 1.16
C LEU A 121 0.88 -17.15 0.08
N ALA A 122 -0.37 -16.69 -0.03
CA ALA A 122 -0.75 -15.65 -0.98
C ALA A 122 -0.11 -14.29 -0.65
N ALA A 123 0.01 -13.95 0.63
CA ALA A 123 0.69 -12.74 1.08
C ALA A 123 2.20 -12.81 0.78
N GLU A 124 2.84 -13.94 1.06
CA GLU A 124 4.24 -14.19 0.73
C GLU A 124 4.51 -14.13 -0.78
N GLN A 125 3.65 -14.75 -1.59
CA GLN A 125 3.71 -14.66 -3.05
C GLN A 125 3.54 -13.22 -3.55
N SER A 126 2.62 -12.46 -2.94
CA SER A 126 2.40 -11.06 -3.30
C SER A 126 3.63 -10.20 -2.97
N LEU A 127 4.28 -10.46 -1.82
CA LEU A 127 5.53 -9.79 -1.44
C LEU A 127 6.70 -10.19 -2.37
N ALA A 128 6.77 -11.47 -2.77
CA ALA A 128 7.79 -11.93 -3.72
C ALA A 128 7.61 -11.26 -5.09
N GLN A 129 6.38 -11.24 -5.62
CA GLN A 129 6.06 -10.56 -6.87
C GLN A 129 6.31 -9.04 -6.77
N TRP A 130 6.04 -8.45 -5.61
CA TRP A 130 6.37 -7.05 -5.35
C TRP A 130 7.88 -6.79 -5.37
N ARG A 131 8.69 -7.66 -4.76
CA ARG A 131 10.17 -7.55 -4.77
C ARG A 131 10.75 -7.67 -6.18
N GLU A 132 10.22 -8.58 -6.98
CA GLU A 132 10.63 -8.75 -8.38
C GLU A 132 10.32 -7.48 -9.19
N THR A 133 9.06 -7.03 -9.17
CA THR A 133 8.65 -5.81 -9.88
C THR A 133 9.36 -4.55 -9.38
N SER A 134 9.70 -4.48 -8.10
CA SER A 134 10.50 -3.39 -7.54
C SER A 134 11.94 -3.40 -8.07
N SER A 135 12.52 -4.59 -8.24
CA SER A 135 13.88 -4.75 -8.76
C SER A 135 13.95 -4.34 -10.24
N ASP A 136 12.94 -4.71 -11.04
CA ASP A 136 12.83 -4.29 -12.43
C ASP A 136 12.69 -2.76 -12.56
N GLN A 137 11.89 -2.14 -11.70
CA GLN A 137 11.75 -0.68 -11.66
C GLN A 137 13.07 0.01 -11.28
N ALA A 138 13.78 -0.51 -10.28
CA ALA A 138 15.09 -0.01 -9.89
C ALA A 138 16.09 -0.11 -11.06
N ALA A 139 16.14 -1.26 -11.74
CA ALA A 139 17.00 -1.47 -12.90
C ALA A 139 16.67 -0.48 -14.04
N PHE A 140 15.38 -0.29 -14.34
CA PHE A 140 14.93 0.69 -15.33
C PHE A 140 15.41 2.10 -15.00
N LEU A 141 15.21 2.56 -13.76
CA LEU A 141 15.64 3.90 -13.32
C LEU A 141 17.16 4.07 -13.40
N ALA A 142 17.93 3.05 -13.01
CA ALA A 142 19.39 3.08 -13.10
C ALA A 142 19.86 3.15 -14.57
N THR A 143 19.30 2.33 -15.45
CA THR A 143 19.62 2.33 -16.89
C THR A 143 19.25 3.66 -17.54
N TRP A 144 18.08 4.21 -17.22
CA TRP A 144 17.66 5.51 -17.72
C TRP A 144 18.63 6.60 -17.26
N ALA A 145 18.97 6.66 -15.97
CA ALA A 145 19.86 7.70 -15.44
C ALA A 145 21.26 7.65 -16.06
N ALA A 146 21.82 6.44 -16.23
CA ALA A 146 23.11 6.24 -16.89
C ALA A 146 23.07 6.67 -18.37
N THR A 147 21.99 6.33 -19.09
CA THR A 147 21.83 6.68 -20.50
C THR A 147 21.66 8.18 -20.69
N SER A 148 20.82 8.83 -19.87
CA SER A 148 20.60 10.27 -19.88
C SER A 148 21.87 11.05 -19.59
N LEU A 149 22.65 10.62 -18.59
CA LEU A 149 23.94 11.25 -18.27
C LEU A 149 24.94 11.12 -19.43
N ARG A 150 25.07 9.93 -20.04
CA ARG A 150 25.93 9.70 -21.19
C ARG A 150 25.54 10.57 -22.39
N LEU A 151 24.24 10.68 -22.68
CA LEU A 151 23.73 11.53 -23.76
C LEU A 151 23.99 13.01 -23.49
N ALA A 152 23.82 13.46 -22.24
CA ALA A 152 24.11 14.84 -21.86
C ALA A 152 25.61 15.16 -22.01
N GLU A 153 26.48 14.21 -21.66
CA GLU A 153 27.93 14.34 -21.85
C GLU A 153 28.34 14.40 -23.32
N GLN A 154 27.80 13.50 -24.16
CA GLN A 154 28.04 13.51 -25.61
C GLN A 154 27.62 14.83 -26.28
N LYS A 155 26.58 15.48 -25.74
CA LYS A 155 26.08 16.77 -26.22
C LYS A 155 26.74 17.98 -25.55
N GLY A 156 27.64 17.80 -24.58
CA GLY A 156 28.22 18.90 -23.81
C GLY A 156 27.20 19.66 -22.95
N THR A 157 26.06 19.05 -22.61
CA THR A 157 24.96 19.68 -21.86
C THR A 157 24.87 19.20 -20.40
N LYS A 158 25.81 18.37 -19.93
CA LYS A 158 25.77 17.79 -18.57
C LYS A 158 25.72 18.85 -17.46
N ASP A 159 26.41 19.98 -17.67
CA ASP A 159 26.49 21.10 -16.72
C ASP A 159 25.44 22.20 -17.01
N GLU A 160 24.59 22.00 -18.02
CA GLU A 160 23.48 22.88 -18.31
C GLU A 160 22.52 22.89 -17.11
N LYS A 161 22.21 24.09 -16.61
CA LYS A 161 21.20 24.28 -15.57
C LYS A 161 19.82 24.01 -16.14
N LEU A 162 18.94 23.43 -15.31
CA LEU A 162 17.54 23.19 -15.63
C LEU A 162 16.71 24.40 -15.14
N PRO A 163 16.41 25.40 -16.00
CA PRO A 163 15.84 26.68 -15.56
C PRO A 163 14.40 26.59 -15.07
N SER A 164 13.64 25.58 -15.54
CA SER A 164 12.22 25.37 -15.22
C SER A 164 12.00 24.36 -14.11
N PHE A 165 13.05 23.89 -13.44
CA PHE A 165 12.91 22.82 -12.46
C PHE A 165 12.60 23.35 -11.07
N VAL A 166 11.38 23.12 -10.61
CA VAL A 166 10.98 23.35 -9.21
C VAL A 166 10.56 22.02 -8.61
N LEU A 167 11.34 21.55 -7.63
CA LEU A 167 10.99 20.36 -6.84
C LEU A 167 9.73 20.63 -6.02
N SER A 168 8.74 19.74 -6.10
CA SER A 168 7.59 19.80 -5.20
C SER A 168 8.03 19.56 -3.75
N GLU A 169 7.20 19.93 -2.77
CA GLU A 169 7.49 19.67 -1.35
C GLU A 169 7.73 18.18 -1.09
N LEU A 170 6.98 17.30 -1.77
CA LEU A 170 7.16 15.85 -1.68
C LEU A 170 8.54 15.44 -2.21
N ASP A 171 8.93 15.92 -3.38
CA ASP A 171 10.23 15.60 -3.98
C ASP A 171 11.38 16.07 -3.07
N GLN A 172 11.23 17.25 -2.45
CA GLN A 172 12.21 17.78 -1.51
C GLN A 172 12.36 16.88 -0.29
N VAL A 173 11.25 16.45 0.32
CA VAL A 173 11.27 15.52 1.45
C VAL A 173 11.94 14.21 1.06
N VAL A 174 11.52 13.60 -0.05
CA VAL A 174 12.08 12.33 -0.55
C VAL A 174 13.59 12.46 -0.76
N LEU A 175 14.03 13.41 -1.58
CA LEU A 175 15.46 13.59 -1.90
C LEU A 175 16.31 13.96 -0.68
N SER A 176 15.74 14.66 0.30
CA SER A 176 16.46 15.04 1.51
C SER A 176 16.74 13.85 2.46
N THR A 177 15.96 12.77 2.36
CA THR A 177 16.09 11.59 3.21
C THR A 177 17.00 10.51 2.61
N LEU A 178 17.23 10.53 1.30
CA LEU A 178 17.95 9.47 0.59
C LEU A 178 19.47 9.48 0.84
N PRO A 179 20.06 8.47 1.51
CA PRO A 179 21.49 8.45 1.84
C PRO A 179 22.40 8.52 0.61
N SER A 180 21.97 8.00 -0.53
CA SER A 180 22.74 7.99 -1.78
C SER A 180 22.77 9.33 -2.53
N VAL A 181 21.96 10.32 -2.15
CA VAL A 181 22.03 11.67 -2.72
C VAL A 181 23.25 12.40 -2.17
N THR A 182 24.07 13.03 -3.02
CA THR A 182 25.29 13.68 -2.55
C THR A 182 24.99 14.74 -1.47
N PRO A 183 25.82 14.88 -0.42
CA PRO A 183 25.53 15.81 0.69
C PRO A 183 25.30 17.26 0.25
N GLY A 184 26.05 17.71 -0.77
CA GLY A 184 25.89 19.03 -1.37
C GLY A 184 24.51 19.23 -2.00
N ILE A 185 24.05 18.27 -2.80
CA ILE A 185 22.71 18.31 -3.40
C ILE A 185 21.64 18.27 -2.30
N ARG A 186 21.77 17.37 -1.34
CA ARG A 186 20.81 17.20 -0.24
C ARG A 186 20.65 18.48 0.59
N LYS A 187 21.75 19.16 0.93
CA LYS A 187 21.74 20.45 1.63
C LYS A 187 21.04 21.52 0.81
N ARG A 188 21.27 21.55 -0.51
CA ARG A 188 20.61 22.49 -1.42
C ARG A 188 19.10 22.24 -1.53
N VAL A 189 18.69 20.98 -1.63
CA VAL A 189 17.28 20.57 -1.63
C VAL A 189 16.58 21.00 -0.33
N LYS A 190 17.18 20.73 0.84
CA LYS A 190 16.63 21.16 2.14
C LYS A 190 16.48 22.68 2.27
N ASN A 191 17.34 23.44 1.61
CA ASN A 191 17.31 24.90 1.62
C ASN A 191 16.39 25.49 0.52
N GLY A 192 15.59 24.68 -0.17
CA GLY A 192 14.70 25.13 -1.23
C GLY A 192 15.42 25.72 -2.46
N LYS A 193 16.68 25.32 -2.73
CA LYS A 193 17.35 25.77 -3.97
C LYS A 193 16.84 24.96 -5.15
N HIS A 194 16.50 25.63 -6.24
CA HIS A 194 15.84 25.02 -7.40
C HIS A 194 16.74 24.85 -8.66
N SER A 195 17.94 25.42 -8.67
CA SER A 195 18.81 25.40 -9.87
C SER A 195 19.70 24.16 -9.94
N PHE A 196 19.25 23.05 -10.51
CA PHE A 196 20.07 21.83 -10.67
C PHE A 196 20.59 21.66 -12.10
N THR A 197 21.72 20.98 -12.28
CA THR A 197 22.19 20.60 -13.62
C THR A 197 21.53 19.30 -14.10
N ARG A 198 21.59 19.03 -15.42
CA ARG A 198 21.15 17.74 -15.99
C ARG A 198 21.86 16.55 -15.32
N ALA A 199 23.16 16.69 -15.04
CA ALA A 199 23.94 15.67 -14.34
C ALA A 199 23.47 15.45 -12.90
N GLU A 200 23.20 16.53 -12.16
CA GLU A 200 22.68 16.44 -10.79
C GLU A 200 21.31 15.76 -10.75
N ALA A 201 20.39 16.12 -11.64
CA ALA A 201 19.07 15.49 -11.72
C ALA A 201 19.14 14.00 -12.08
N SER A 202 20.00 13.63 -13.03
CA SER A 202 20.24 12.21 -13.38
C SER A 202 20.85 11.45 -12.20
N GLY A 203 21.76 12.09 -11.45
CA GLY A 203 22.33 11.54 -10.22
C GLY A 203 21.28 11.32 -9.12
N MET A 204 20.28 12.18 -9.00
CA MET A 204 19.16 11.97 -8.08
C MET A 204 18.29 10.77 -8.49
N VAL A 205 18.01 10.58 -9.78
CA VAL A 205 17.28 9.40 -10.27
C VAL A 205 18.06 8.11 -9.99
N MET A 206 19.39 8.13 -10.19
CA MET A 206 20.26 7.01 -9.82
C MET A 206 20.23 6.73 -8.31
N ALA A 207 20.27 7.77 -7.47
CA ALA A 207 20.17 7.61 -6.02
C ALA A 207 18.81 6.99 -5.61
N ILE A 208 17.72 7.39 -6.26
CA ILE A 208 16.41 6.76 -6.07
C ILE A 208 16.46 5.28 -6.48
N ALA A 209 17.03 4.95 -7.64
CA ALA A 209 17.15 3.57 -8.13
C ALA A 209 17.87 2.65 -7.11
N GLN A 210 18.93 3.14 -6.47
CA GLN A 210 19.71 2.38 -5.49
C GLN A 210 18.95 2.11 -4.18
N GLU A 211 18.09 3.06 -3.76
CA GLU A 211 17.33 2.96 -2.52
C GLU A 211 15.95 2.29 -2.73
N PHE A 212 15.44 2.29 -3.96
CA PHE A 212 14.14 1.74 -4.33
C PHE A 212 13.89 0.31 -3.84
N PRO A 213 14.77 -0.69 -4.07
CA PRO A 213 14.51 -2.06 -3.65
C PRO A 213 14.62 -2.26 -2.13
N LYS A 214 15.26 -1.32 -1.42
CA LYS A 214 15.42 -1.35 0.04
C LYS A 214 14.27 -0.65 0.76
N ALA A 215 13.61 0.28 0.07
CA ALA A 215 12.55 1.09 0.61
C ALA A 215 11.30 0.26 0.89
N HIS A 216 10.55 0.63 1.93
CA HIS A 216 9.25 0.01 2.19
C HIS A 216 8.28 0.29 1.03
N PRO A 217 7.37 -0.64 0.66
CA PRO A 217 6.39 -0.44 -0.40
C PRO A 217 5.68 0.94 -0.45
N PHE A 218 5.37 1.56 0.70
CA PHE A 218 4.76 2.90 0.73
C PHE A 218 5.73 4.02 0.33
N GLN A 219 7.02 3.88 0.67
CA GLN A 219 8.05 4.84 0.29
C GLN A 219 8.38 4.73 -1.20
N GLN A 220 8.33 3.50 -1.75
CA GLN A 220 8.57 3.26 -3.17
C GLN A 220 7.64 4.05 -4.08
N VAL A 221 6.37 4.24 -3.72
CA VAL A 221 5.47 5.09 -4.50
C VAL A 221 5.97 6.55 -4.55
N GLY A 222 6.38 7.10 -3.41
CA GLY A 222 6.95 8.45 -3.35
C GLY A 222 8.26 8.57 -4.14
N LEU A 223 9.12 7.55 -4.05
CA LEU A 223 10.36 7.46 -4.81
C LEU A 223 10.11 7.42 -6.31
N LEU A 224 9.16 6.59 -6.77
CA LEU A 224 8.85 6.47 -8.19
C LEU A 224 8.28 7.78 -8.74
N MET A 225 7.36 8.43 -8.02
CA MET A 225 6.79 9.71 -8.42
C MET A 225 7.85 10.82 -8.51
N THR A 226 8.78 10.85 -7.55
CA THR A 226 9.92 11.77 -7.55
C THR A 226 10.83 11.50 -8.75
N ALA A 227 11.14 10.23 -9.02
CA ALA A 227 11.97 9.83 -10.16
C ALA A 227 11.31 10.21 -11.50
N MET A 228 10.02 9.96 -11.68
CA MET A 228 9.28 10.35 -12.89
C MET A 228 9.29 11.86 -13.11
N SER A 229 9.14 12.65 -12.04
CA SER A 229 9.19 14.12 -12.13
C SER A 229 10.58 14.61 -12.54
N LEU A 230 11.65 14.03 -11.96
CA LEU A 230 13.03 14.29 -12.37
C LEU A 230 13.29 13.91 -13.83
N MET A 231 12.82 12.73 -14.25
CA MET A 231 12.98 12.25 -15.63
C MET A 231 12.32 13.19 -16.64
N ALA A 232 11.08 13.59 -16.37
CA ALA A 232 10.34 14.51 -17.24
C ALA A 232 11.06 15.85 -17.40
N VAL A 233 11.69 16.35 -16.33
CA VAL A 233 12.45 17.61 -16.35
C VAL A 233 13.74 17.48 -17.14
N VAL A 234 14.45 16.36 -17.01
CA VAL A 234 15.68 16.10 -17.78
C VAL A 234 15.36 15.95 -19.27
N GLU A 235 14.21 15.38 -19.63
CA GLU A 235 13.79 15.21 -21.03
C GLU A 235 13.21 16.49 -21.65
N ALA A 236 12.77 17.45 -20.84
CA ALA A 236 12.20 18.71 -21.32
C ALA A 236 13.22 19.51 -22.15
N LYS A 237 12.75 20.07 -23.27
CA LYS A 237 13.54 20.99 -24.09
C LYS A 237 13.48 22.40 -23.48
N PRO A 238 14.52 23.23 -23.70
CA PRO A 238 14.46 24.64 -23.35
C PRO A 238 13.22 25.31 -23.96
N GLY A 239 12.38 25.91 -23.12
CA GLY A 239 11.13 26.56 -23.54
C GLY A 239 9.88 25.69 -23.48
N ASP A 240 10.00 24.38 -23.23
CA ASP A 240 8.82 23.55 -22.95
C ASP A 240 8.17 24.02 -21.65
N PRO A 241 6.83 24.11 -21.59
CA PRO A 241 6.14 24.37 -20.34
C PRO A 241 6.51 23.27 -19.33
N PRO A 242 6.61 23.60 -18.02
CA PRO A 242 6.92 22.59 -17.02
C PRO A 242 5.92 21.43 -17.16
N PRO A 243 6.38 20.17 -17.08
CA PRO A 243 5.50 19.03 -17.20
C PRO A 243 4.43 19.17 -16.13
N ASN A 244 3.22 19.49 -16.57
CA ASN A 244 2.07 19.53 -15.69
C ASN A 244 1.80 18.06 -15.37
N VAL A 245 2.39 17.55 -14.28
CA VAL A 245 2.18 16.18 -13.82
C VAL A 245 0.76 16.11 -13.26
N ILE A 246 -0.22 16.19 -14.17
CA ILE A 246 -1.59 15.78 -13.89
C ILE A 246 -1.49 14.28 -13.75
N VAL A 247 -1.36 13.81 -12.51
CA VAL A 247 -1.43 12.40 -12.16
C VAL A 247 -2.80 11.92 -12.65
N LYS A 248 -2.85 11.35 -13.86
CA LYS A 248 -4.03 10.63 -14.34
C LYS A 248 -4.27 9.54 -13.31
N LYS A 249 -5.30 9.71 -12.47
CA LYS A 249 -5.68 8.79 -11.40
C LYS A 249 -5.48 7.36 -11.87
N PHE A 250 -4.51 6.68 -11.28
CA PHE A 250 -4.19 5.30 -11.60
C PHE A 250 -5.44 4.47 -11.29
N ARG A 251 -6.14 3.99 -12.33
CA ARG A 251 -7.29 3.11 -12.16
C ARG A 251 -6.75 1.69 -12.00
N PRO A 252 -6.89 1.04 -10.82
CA PRO A 252 -6.38 -0.30 -10.61
C PRO A 252 -7.01 -1.29 -11.61
N ALA A 253 -6.20 -2.23 -12.10
CA ALA A 253 -6.55 -3.21 -13.13
C ALA A 253 -7.80 -4.06 -12.81
N ALA A 254 -8.20 -4.12 -11.53
CA ALA A 254 -9.46 -4.76 -11.10
C ALA A 254 -10.72 -4.14 -11.74
N ALA A 255 -10.69 -2.86 -12.12
CA ALA A 255 -11.83 -2.19 -12.77
C ALA A 255 -12.05 -2.63 -14.23
N ARG A 256 -10.99 -3.08 -14.93
CA ARG A 256 -11.08 -3.54 -16.33
C ARG A 256 -11.85 -4.85 -16.47
N LYS A 257 -11.74 -5.76 -15.49
CA LYS A 257 -12.46 -7.06 -15.52
C LYS A 257 -13.98 -6.92 -15.35
N LYS A 258 -14.46 -5.89 -14.65
CA LYS A 258 -15.91 -5.64 -14.49
C LYS A 258 -16.55 -5.00 -15.74
N ALA A 259 -15.81 -4.18 -16.49
CA ALA A 259 -16.31 -3.55 -17.71
C ALA A 259 -16.53 -4.58 -18.85
N VAL A 260 -15.62 -5.56 -19.00
CA VAL A 260 -15.74 -6.60 -20.03
C VAL A 260 -16.89 -7.56 -19.75
N LYS A 261 -17.16 -7.93 -18.48
CA LYS A 261 -18.31 -8.77 -18.12
C LYS A 261 -19.67 -8.09 -18.33
N LYS A 262 -19.75 -6.76 -18.21
CA LYS A 262 -21.00 -6.02 -18.44
C LYS A 262 -21.32 -5.87 -19.93
N ALA A 263 -20.31 -5.81 -20.80
CA ALA A 263 -20.49 -5.80 -22.25
C ALA A 263 -20.96 -7.17 -22.79
N ALA A 264 -20.41 -8.28 -22.27
CA ALA A 264 -20.78 -9.62 -22.69
C ALA A 264 -22.21 -10.04 -22.28
N LYS A 265 -22.80 -9.42 -21.25
CA LYS A 265 -24.17 -9.73 -20.79
C LYS A 265 -25.26 -8.98 -21.57
N LYS A 266 -24.90 -7.98 -22.39
CA LYS A 266 -25.87 -7.17 -23.14
C LYS A 266 -26.17 -7.71 -24.55
N THR A 267 -25.39 -8.69 -25.04
CA THR A 267 -25.54 -9.27 -26.39
C THR A 267 -26.39 -10.54 -26.45
N THR A 268 -26.86 -11.10 -25.32
CA THR A 268 -27.64 -12.35 -25.30
C THR A 268 -29.16 -12.17 -25.14
N ALA A 269 -29.67 -10.94 -25.10
CA ALA A 269 -31.10 -10.65 -24.96
C ALA A 269 -31.74 -10.16 -26.28
N LYS A 270 -31.75 -11.00 -27.32
CA LYS A 270 -32.66 -10.81 -28.46
C LYS A 270 -32.94 -12.16 -29.14
N LYS A 271 -33.94 -12.88 -28.63
CA LYS A 271 -34.50 -14.08 -29.28
C LYS A 271 -35.81 -13.66 -29.96
N PRO A 272 -35.99 -13.84 -31.28
CA PRO A 272 -37.23 -13.46 -31.96
C PRO A 272 -38.36 -14.47 -31.68
N ARG A 273 -39.57 -13.95 -31.46
CA ARG A 273 -40.83 -14.73 -31.35
C ARG A 273 -41.21 -15.33 -32.72
N PRO A 274 -41.72 -16.57 -32.77
CA PRO A 274 -42.23 -17.15 -34.01
C PRO A 274 -43.58 -16.51 -34.39
N LYS A 275 -43.73 -16.22 -35.69
CA LYS A 275 -45.00 -15.76 -36.28
C LYS A 275 -45.93 -16.96 -36.46
N VAL A 276 -47.11 -16.88 -35.87
CA VAL A 276 -48.26 -17.75 -36.16
C VAL A 276 -48.81 -17.32 -37.53
N LYS A 277 -49.04 -18.29 -38.43
CA LYS A 277 -49.81 -18.08 -39.67
C LYS A 277 -51.26 -18.54 -39.44
N PRO A 278 -52.24 -17.86 -40.05
CA PRO A 278 -53.64 -18.30 -40.06
C PRO A 278 -53.82 -19.59 -40.89
#